data_AF-A0A2V8MML4-F1
#
_entry.id   AF-A0A2V8MML4-F1
#
_cell.length_a   1.000
_cell.length_b   1.000
_cell.length_c   1.000
_cell.angle_alpha   90.00
_cell.angle_beta   90.00
_cell.angle_gamma   90.00
#
_symmetry.space_group_name_H-M   'P 1'
#
loop_
_entity.id
_entity.type
_entity.pdbx_description
1 polymer ?
#
loop_
_entity_poly.entity_id
_entity_poly.type
_entity_poly.pdbx_seq_one_letter_code
_entity_poly.pdbx_strand_id
1 'polypeptide(L)'
;MENLALIALVENLRPAMTDLIIRRVIQHQPNGFIFQTRSAKLPALKIVADVQNPALYASETRPPVESAGTDFLMVLRKHLTSAELIGFKKPLSERIVEFNFKTVVPSKELETMSVIFELLPNSPNIILLDAERRVISSFLPITPQHGIGEYDAYAFPRAGDKLSLDALLEPGNSELTGSTPESLVSRVGGIGPVFARELVVRQRKTGRPLVEEIRAMIAQARAPSRAAWVYTELPLGHILDYIRPS
;
A
#
# COMPACT_ATOMS: atom_id res chain seq x y z
N MET A 1 5.16 7.82 -0.53
CA MET A 1 3.92 7.96 0.29
C MET A 1 4.19 7.61 1.76
N GLU A 2 3.59 8.31 2.74
CA GLU A 2 3.68 7.99 4.18
C GLU A 2 2.67 6.90 4.60
N ASN A 3 2.91 6.21 5.71
CA ASN A 3 2.06 5.09 6.17
C ASN A 3 0.62 5.52 6.52
N LEU A 4 0.45 6.64 7.23
CA LEU A 4 -0.87 7.15 7.61
C LEU A 4 -1.72 7.50 6.39
N ALA A 5 -1.11 8.12 5.37
CA ALA A 5 -1.77 8.43 4.09
C ALA A 5 -2.21 7.15 3.36
N LEU A 6 -1.38 6.09 3.39
CA LEU A 6 -1.72 4.80 2.81
C LEU A 6 -2.89 4.12 3.55
N ILE A 7 -2.94 4.20 4.88
CA ILE A 7 -4.09 3.72 5.67
C ILE A 7 -5.36 4.45 5.22
N ALA A 8 -5.33 5.78 5.17
CA ALA A 8 -6.48 6.58 4.75
C ALA A 8 -6.92 6.24 3.32
N LEU A 9 -5.97 6.09 2.39
CA LEU A 9 -6.25 5.71 1.01
C LEU A 9 -6.96 4.35 0.95
N VAL A 10 -6.39 3.31 1.58
CA VAL A 10 -6.94 1.95 1.53
C VAL A 10 -8.36 1.91 2.12
N GLU A 11 -8.61 2.61 3.22
CA GLU A 11 -9.96 2.68 3.79
C GLU A 11 -10.94 3.45 2.90
N ASN A 12 -10.50 4.54 2.26
CA ASN A 12 -11.32 5.27 1.30
C ASN A 12 -11.66 4.45 0.06
N LEU A 13 -10.77 3.54 -0.37
CA LEU A 13 -11.02 2.66 -1.50
C LEU A 13 -11.86 1.43 -1.14
N ARG A 14 -11.96 1.07 0.15
CA ARG A 14 -12.70 -0.10 0.63
C ARG A 14 -14.11 -0.23 0.03
N PRO A 15 -14.95 0.83 -0.06
CA PRO A 15 -16.29 0.73 -0.64
C PRO A 15 -16.32 0.48 -2.16
N ALA A 16 -15.23 0.81 -2.86
CA ALA A 16 -15.09 0.61 -4.29
C ALA A 16 -14.35 -0.69 -4.65
N MET A 17 -13.74 -1.34 -3.64
CA MET A 17 -13.05 -2.62 -3.75
C MET A 17 -13.99 -3.83 -3.65
N THR A 18 -15.20 -3.66 -3.11
CA THR A 18 -16.25 -4.70 -3.16
C THR A 18 -16.58 -5.01 -4.63
N ASP A 19 -16.52 -6.29 -5.00
CA ASP A 19 -16.76 -6.80 -6.35
C ASP A 19 -15.80 -6.27 -7.44
N LEU A 20 -14.58 -5.87 -7.04
CA LEU A 20 -13.57 -5.40 -7.98
C LEU A 20 -13.08 -6.57 -8.85
N ILE A 21 -13.35 -6.49 -10.15
CA ILE A 21 -12.84 -7.45 -11.15
C ILE A 21 -11.81 -6.76 -12.03
N ILE A 22 -10.63 -7.35 -12.18
CA ILE A 22 -9.59 -6.84 -13.06
C ILE A 22 -9.99 -7.06 -14.51
N ARG A 23 -10.06 -5.98 -15.29
CA ARG A 23 -10.31 -6.03 -16.74
C ARG A 23 -9.01 -6.30 -17.51
N ARG A 24 -7.95 -5.57 -17.17
CA ARG A 24 -6.63 -5.71 -17.78
C ARG A 24 -5.58 -5.04 -16.91
N VAL A 25 -4.34 -5.50 -17.03
CA VAL A 25 -3.16 -4.88 -16.43
C VAL A 25 -2.31 -4.26 -17.54
N ILE A 26 -1.87 -3.02 -17.35
CA ILE A 26 -1.01 -2.28 -18.31
C ILE A 26 0.20 -1.74 -17.58
N GLN A 27 1.36 -1.79 -18.21
CA GLN A 27 2.52 -1.02 -17.78
C GLN A 27 2.54 0.29 -18.59
N HIS A 28 2.34 1.42 -17.91
CA HIS A 28 2.37 2.74 -18.57
C HIS A 28 3.78 3.35 -18.54
N GLN A 29 4.54 3.06 -17.49
CA GLN A 29 5.89 3.60 -17.28
C GLN A 29 6.81 2.45 -16.89
N PRO A 30 8.15 2.59 -17.00
CA PRO A 30 9.10 1.53 -16.66
C PRO A 30 8.86 0.92 -15.26
N ASN A 31 8.45 1.74 -14.28
CA ASN A 31 8.15 1.37 -12.90
C ASN A 31 6.66 1.52 -12.52
N GLY A 32 5.77 1.69 -13.49
CA GLY A 32 4.37 2.06 -13.27
C GLY A 32 3.36 1.12 -13.93
N PHE A 33 2.48 0.53 -13.12
CA PHE A 33 1.42 -0.38 -13.57
C PHE A 33 0.03 0.17 -13.27
N ILE A 34 -0.90 -0.14 -14.17
CA ILE A 34 -2.30 0.25 -14.09
C ILE A 34 -3.15 -1.02 -14.13
N PHE A 35 -3.82 -1.29 -13.01
CA PHE A 35 -4.83 -2.33 -12.86
C PHE A 35 -6.17 -1.72 -13.20
N GLN A 36 -6.62 -1.91 -14.44
CA GLN A 36 -7.96 -1.50 -14.83
C GLN A 36 -8.98 -2.50 -14.32
N THR A 37 -10.07 -1.97 -13.81
CA THR A 37 -11.15 -2.78 -13.26
C THR A 37 -12.40 -2.66 -14.12
N ARG A 38 -13.39 -3.53 -13.87
CA ARG A 38 -14.74 -3.41 -14.42
C ARG A 38 -15.65 -2.52 -13.57
N SER A 39 -15.19 -2.07 -12.41
CA SER A 39 -15.96 -1.23 -11.48
C SER A 39 -15.99 0.21 -11.96
N ALA A 40 -17.19 0.80 -12.00
CA ALA A 40 -17.34 2.23 -12.28
C ALA A 40 -16.82 3.12 -11.13
N LYS A 41 -16.80 2.59 -9.89
CA LYS A 41 -16.33 3.33 -8.70
C LYS A 41 -14.81 3.41 -8.59
N LEU A 42 -14.10 2.43 -9.16
CA LEU A 42 -12.64 2.37 -9.18
C LEU A 42 -12.16 1.88 -10.54
N PRO A 43 -12.31 2.67 -11.61
CA PRO A 43 -12.06 2.21 -12.97
C PRO A 43 -10.60 1.82 -13.22
N ALA A 44 -9.66 2.45 -12.51
CA ALA A 44 -8.27 2.04 -12.50
C ALA A 44 -7.59 2.28 -11.15
N LEU A 45 -6.69 1.38 -10.80
CA LEU A 45 -5.75 1.52 -9.71
C LEU A 45 -4.34 1.59 -10.28
N LYS A 46 -3.63 2.68 -9.99
CA LYS A 46 -2.26 2.91 -10.44
C LYS A 46 -1.29 2.63 -9.30
N ILE A 47 -0.23 1.89 -9.60
CA ILE A 47 0.90 1.63 -8.72
C ILE A 47 2.17 2.09 -9.40
N VAL A 48 3.01 2.81 -8.66
CA VAL A 48 4.33 3.25 -9.08
C VAL A 48 5.33 2.72 -8.07
N ALA A 49 6.22 1.84 -8.52
CA ALA A 49 7.31 1.27 -7.73
C ALA A 49 8.60 2.09 -7.96
N ASP A 50 8.51 3.41 -7.77
CA ASP A 50 9.66 4.31 -7.83
C ASP A 50 10.38 4.38 -6.49
N VAL A 51 11.71 4.29 -6.49
CA VAL A 51 12.54 4.25 -5.28
C VAL A 51 12.38 5.52 -4.43
N GLN A 52 12.24 6.69 -5.08
CA GLN A 52 12.09 7.96 -4.39
C GLN A 52 10.64 8.18 -3.95
N ASN A 53 9.69 7.88 -4.85
CA ASN A 53 8.29 8.20 -4.66
C ASN A 53 7.35 7.03 -4.95
N PRO A 54 7.39 5.95 -4.15
CA PRO A 54 6.46 4.86 -4.35
C PRO A 54 5.06 5.32 -3.97
N ALA A 55 4.09 5.01 -4.84
CA ALA A 55 2.73 5.50 -4.73
C ALA A 55 1.71 4.50 -5.25
N LEU A 56 0.58 4.42 -4.55
CA LEU A 56 -0.63 3.72 -4.96
C LEU A 56 -1.75 4.75 -4.99
N TYR A 57 -2.57 4.78 -6.04
CA TYR A 57 -3.69 5.73 -6.11
C TYR A 57 -4.77 5.28 -7.10
N ALA A 58 -6.02 5.66 -6.82
CA ALA A 58 -7.12 5.52 -7.77
C ALA A 58 -6.92 6.49 -8.94
N SER A 59 -7.36 6.08 -10.13
CA SER A 59 -7.34 6.93 -11.30
C SER A 59 -8.59 6.74 -12.14
N GLU A 60 -9.18 7.86 -12.54
CA GLU A 60 -10.32 7.92 -13.46
C GLU A 60 -9.89 8.20 -14.90
N THR A 61 -8.61 8.54 -15.11
CA THR A 61 -8.10 8.91 -16.43
C THR A 61 -7.95 7.70 -17.32
N ARG A 62 -8.25 7.88 -18.61
CA ARG A 62 -8.06 6.82 -19.60
C ARG A 62 -6.58 6.40 -19.60
N PRO A 63 -6.31 5.09 -19.66
CA PRO A 63 -4.96 4.59 -19.74
C PRO A 63 -4.28 5.17 -20.99
N PRO A 64 -3.06 5.69 -20.85
CA PRO A 64 -2.21 6.11 -21.97
C PRO A 64 -1.82 4.92 -22.85
N VAL A 65 -1.21 5.21 -24.00
CA VAL A 65 -0.73 4.19 -24.96
C VAL A 65 0.23 3.24 -24.26
N GLU A 66 0.01 1.95 -24.49
CA GLU A 66 0.80 0.86 -23.90
C GLU A 66 2.23 0.89 -24.45
N SER A 67 3.22 0.91 -23.56
CA SER A 67 4.62 0.70 -23.92
C SER A 67 4.92 -0.80 -24.05
N ALA A 68 6.07 -1.16 -24.63
CA ALA A 68 6.55 -2.55 -24.56
C ALA A 68 6.60 -3.01 -23.08
N GLY A 69 5.87 -4.07 -22.77
CA GLY A 69 5.72 -4.57 -21.41
C GLY A 69 6.88 -5.46 -20.98
N THR A 70 7.12 -5.51 -19.68
CA THR A 70 8.07 -6.44 -19.04
C THR A 70 7.52 -7.87 -18.99
N ASP A 71 8.39 -8.87 -18.80
CA ASP A 71 7.97 -10.26 -18.56
C ASP A 71 7.04 -10.36 -17.35
N PHE A 72 7.31 -9.56 -16.31
CA PHE A 72 6.45 -9.43 -15.14
C PHE A 72 5.01 -8.99 -15.51
N LEU A 73 4.84 -8.04 -16.43
CA LEU A 73 3.51 -7.64 -16.92
C LEU A 73 2.76 -8.83 -17.54
N MET A 74 3.46 -9.69 -18.29
CA MET A 74 2.84 -10.86 -18.91
C MET A 74 2.37 -11.87 -17.87
N VAL A 75 3.15 -12.09 -16.80
CA VAL A 75 2.74 -12.93 -15.67
C VAL A 75 1.51 -12.36 -14.99
N LEU A 76 1.48 -11.06 -14.69
CA LEU A 76 0.30 -10.41 -14.11
C LEU A 76 -0.94 -10.59 -15.00
N ARG A 77 -0.80 -10.42 -16.32
CA ARG A 77 -1.92 -10.61 -17.26
C ARG A 77 -2.43 -12.04 -17.26
N LYS A 78 -1.53 -13.03 -17.24
CA LYS A 78 -1.89 -14.45 -17.22
C LYS A 78 -2.74 -14.80 -16.00
N HIS A 79 -2.37 -14.31 -14.82
CA HIS A 79 -3.01 -14.73 -13.58
C HIS A 79 -4.15 -13.82 -13.11
N LEU A 80 -4.08 -12.51 -13.42
CA LEU A 80 -5.01 -11.52 -12.85
C LEU A 80 -6.09 -11.04 -13.83
N THR A 81 -5.99 -11.34 -15.13
CA THR A 81 -7.06 -10.92 -16.06
C THR A 81 -8.36 -11.63 -15.72
N SER A 82 -9.42 -10.85 -15.48
CA SER A 82 -10.73 -11.31 -14.98
C SER A 82 -10.71 -11.89 -13.56
N ALA A 83 -9.62 -11.72 -12.81
CA ALA A 83 -9.58 -12.10 -11.41
C ALA A 83 -10.45 -11.14 -10.57
N GLU A 84 -11.18 -11.69 -9.61
CA GLU A 84 -12.08 -10.97 -8.73
C GLU A 84 -11.42 -10.79 -7.35
N LEU A 85 -11.38 -9.57 -6.85
CA LEU A 85 -10.85 -9.26 -5.53
C LEU A 85 -11.77 -9.84 -4.46
N ILE A 86 -11.23 -10.71 -3.63
CA ILE A 86 -11.96 -11.35 -2.51
C ILE A 86 -11.63 -10.71 -1.16
N GLY A 87 -10.51 -10.01 -1.08
CA GLY A 87 -10.08 -9.36 0.16
C GLY A 87 -8.82 -8.53 -0.04
N PHE A 88 -8.51 -7.74 0.97
CA PHE A 88 -7.23 -7.05 1.05
C PHE A 88 -6.79 -6.91 2.51
N LYS A 89 -5.48 -6.76 2.70
CA LYS A 89 -4.83 -6.59 3.99
C LYS A 89 -3.84 -5.43 3.91
N LYS A 90 -3.86 -4.59 4.94
CA LYS A 90 -2.89 -3.50 5.15
C LYS A 90 -2.38 -3.59 6.58
N PRO A 91 -1.19 -4.18 6.84
CA PRO A 91 -0.61 -4.18 8.18
C PRO A 91 -0.44 -2.74 8.69
N LEU A 92 -0.78 -2.50 9.96
CA LEU A 92 -0.89 -1.13 10.47
C LEU A 92 0.46 -0.40 10.45
N SER A 93 1.53 -1.13 10.77
CA SER A 93 2.89 -0.59 10.89
C SER A 93 3.66 -0.53 9.57
N GLU A 94 3.15 -1.12 8.49
CA GLU A 94 3.90 -1.30 7.26
C GLU A 94 3.32 -0.53 6.07
N ARG A 95 4.18 -0.04 5.18
CA ARG A 95 3.77 0.52 3.89
C ARG A 95 3.55 -0.56 2.84
N ILE A 96 2.76 -1.56 3.19
CA ILE A 96 2.50 -2.73 2.35
C ILE A 96 1.00 -2.92 2.23
N VAL A 97 0.50 -3.16 1.01
CA VAL A 97 -0.89 -3.51 0.76
C VAL A 97 -0.92 -4.86 0.05
N GLU A 98 -1.68 -5.80 0.57
CA GLU A 98 -1.89 -7.11 -0.03
C GLU A 98 -3.32 -7.20 -0.54
N PHE A 99 -3.48 -7.54 -1.82
CA PHE A 99 -4.77 -7.83 -2.43
C PHE A 99 -4.88 -9.31 -2.74
N ASN A 100 -5.98 -9.93 -2.31
CA ASN A 100 -6.26 -11.34 -2.56
C ASN A 100 -7.33 -11.43 -3.64
N PHE A 101 -7.04 -12.20 -4.69
CA PHE A 101 -7.91 -12.41 -5.83
C PHE A 101 -8.28 -13.87 -5.95
N LYS A 102 -9.52 -14.16 -6.38
CA LYS A 102 -9.89 -15.45 -6.96
C LYS A 102 -9.83 -15.36 -8.48
N THR A 103 -9.23 -16.35 -9.11
CA THR A 103 -9.12 -16.46 -10.56
C THR A 103 -9.58 -17.84 -11.02
N VAL A 104 -10.04 -17.93 -12.26
CA VAL A 104 -10.40 -19.21 -12.89
C VAL A 104 -9.27 -19.59 -13.82
N VAL A 105 -8.58 -20.67 -13.50
CA VAL A 105 -7.50 -21.19 -14.35
C VAL A 105 -8.07 -21.97 -15.54
N PRO A 106 -7.28 -22.27 -16.59
CA PRO A 106 -7.77 -23.01 -17.76
C PRO A 106 -8.40 -24.37 -17.46
N SER A 107 -8.02 -25.05 -16.36
CA SER A 107 -8.65 -26.29 -15.89
C SER A 107 -10.06 -26.08 -15.33
N LYS A 108 -10.55 -24.84 -15.26
CA LYS A 108 -11.80 -24.39 -14.63
C LYS A 108 -11.83 -24.54 -13.11
N GLU A 109 -10.68 -24.73 -12.48
CA GLU A 109 -10.55 -24.71 -11.04
C GLU A 109 -10.41 -23.26 -10.55
N LEU A 110 -10.86 -23.02 -9.32
CA LEU A 110 -10.68 -21.75 -8.64
C LEU A 110 -9.32 -21.73 -7.96
N GLU A 111 -8.50 -20.74 -8.30
CA GLU A 111 -7.21 -20.50 -7.67
C GLU A 111 -7.23 -19.16 -6.92
N THR A 112 -6.58 -19.11 -5.76
CA THR A 112 -6.39 -17.87 -5.01
C THR A 112 -4.98 -17.35 -5.27
N MET A 113 -4.88 -16.07 -5.60
CA MET A 113 -3.63 -15.40 -5.91
C MET A 113 -3.55 -14.12 -5.09
N SER A 114 -2.36 -13.75 -4.65
CA SER A 114 -2.18 -12.51 -3.89
C SER A 114 -1.19 -11.57 -4.58
N VAL A 115 -1.53 -10.28 -4.64
CA VAL A 115 -0.62 -9.24 -5.14
C VAL A 115 -0.21 -8.38 -3.96
N ILE A 116 1.09 -8.34 -3.69
CA ILE A 116 1.69 -7.48 -2.67
C ILE A 116 2.22 -6.21 -3.34
N PHE A 117 1.82 -5.07 -2.81
CA PHE A 117 2.35 -3.76 -3.16
C PHE A 117 3.19 -3.25 -2.00
N GLU A 118 4.51 -3.26 -2.17
CA GLU A 118 5.46 -2.71 -1.21
C GLU A 118 5.77 -1.28 -1.59
N LEU A 119 5.34 -0.33 -0.76
CA LEU A 119 5.60 1.11 -0.91
C LEU A 119 6.69 1.56 0.06
N LEU A 120 7.66 0.68 0.29
CA LEU A 120 8.79 0.89 1.19
C LEU A 120 9.76 1.89 0.57
N PRO A 121 10.40 2.76 1.37
CA PRO A 121 11.52 3.57 0.88
C PRO A 121 12.65 2.64 0.47
N ASN A 122 13.35 3.00 -0.61
CA ASN A 122 14.52 2.30 -1.12
C ASN A 122 14.24 0.96 -1.80
N SER A 123 13.22 0.21 -1.36
CA SER A 123 12.87 -1.11 -1.89
C SER A 123 11.36 -1.26 -2.19
N PRO A 124 10.76 -0.38 -3.02
CA PRO A 124 9.38 -0.59 -3.44
C PRO A 124 9.29 -1.77 -4.40
N ASN A 125 8.21 -2.53 -4.33
CA ASN A 125 8.06 -3.73 -5.17
C ASN A 125 6.60 -4.07 -5.44
N ILE A 126 6.38 -4.89 -6.45
CA ILE A 126 5.10 -5.54 -6.74
C ILE A 126 5.39 -7.03 -6.84
N ILE A 127 4.71 -7.83 -6.04
CA ILE A 127 4.99 -9.27 -5.91
C ILE A 127 3.70 -10.04 -6.12
N LEU A 128 3.72 -11.04 -6.98
CA LEU A 128 2.63 -11.96 -7.19
C LEU A 128 2.91 -13.27 -6.43
N LEU A 129 1.95 -13.71 -5.65
CA LEU A 129 2.00 -14.92 -4.85
C LEU A 129 0.92 -15.92 -5.26
N ASP A 130 1.21 -17.20 -5.08
CA ASP A 130 0.25 -18.30 -5.19
C ASP A 130 -0.66 -18.41 -3.94
N ALA A 131 -1.48 -19.47 -3.90
CA ALA A 131 -2.38 -19.77 -2.80
C ALA A 131 -1.64 -20.11 -1.49
N GLU A 132 -0.45 -20.70 -1.59
CA GLU A 132 0.45 -21.01 -0.47
C GLU A 132 1.33 -19.81 -0.06
N ARG A 133 1.11 -18.64 -0.66
CA ARG A 133 1.89 -17.41 -0.49
C ARG A 133 3.35 -17.50 -0.97
N ARG A 134 3.70 -18.46 -1.81
CA ARG A 134 5.03 -18.52 -2.44
C ARG A 134 5.11 -17.51 -3.57
N VAL A 135 6.30 -16.96 -3.80
CA VAL A 135 6.53 -15.96 -4.85
C VAL A 135 6.49 -16.63 -6.22
N ILE A 136 5.51 -16.25 -7.04
CA ILE A 136 5.44 -16.66 -8.45
C ILE A 136 6.33 -15.75 -9.30
N SER A 137 6.24 -14.45 -9.06
CA SER A 137 7.01 -13.44 -9.79
C SER A 137 7.02 -12.13 -9.03
N SER A 138 8.05 -11.31 -9.25
CA SER A 138 8.17 -9.98 -8.67
C SER A 138 8.68 -8.99 -9.71
N PHE A 139 8.30 -7.72 -9.56
CA PHE A 139 8.73 -6.66 -10.46
C PHE A 139 10.23 -6.36 -10.29
N LEU A 140 10.67 -6.25 -9.04
CA LEU A 140 12.08 -6.17 -8.66
C LEU A 140 12.49 -7.44 -7.90
N PRO A 141 13.78 -7.82 -7.91
CA PRO A 141 14.27 -8.96 -7.13
C PRO A 141 13.89 -8.86 -5.65
N ILE A 142 13.46 -9.98 -5.07
CA ILE A 142 13.18 -10.04 -3.63
C ILE A 142 14.49 -9.82 -2.87
N THR A 143 14.48 -8.86 -1.95
CA THR A 143 15.69 -8.47 -1.22
C THR A 143 15.89 -9.36 0.02
N PRO A 144 17.13 -9.51 0.51
CA PRO A 144 17.41 -10.33 1.70
C PRO A 144 16.68 -9.89 2.99
N GLN A 145 16.15 -8.65 3.04
CA GLN A 145 15.41 -8.11 4.19
C GLN A 145 14.16 -8.93 4.56
N HIS A 146 13.62 -9.70 3.61
CA HIS A 146 12.50 -10.62 3.85
C HIS A 146 12.93 -11.85 4.67
N GLY A 147 14.21 -12.24 4.57
CA GLY A 147 14.72 -13.44 5.22
C GLY A 147 14.01 -14.72 4.77
N ILE A 148 13.61 -14.78 3.50
CA ILE A 148 12.95 -15.93 2.87
C ILE A 148 13.91 -16.60 1.87
N GLY A 149 13.88 -17.93 1.80
CA GLY A 149 14.51 -18.72 0.75
C GLY A 149 13.68 -18.82 -0.53
N GLU A 150 14.19 -19.54 -1.53
CA GLU A 150 13.60 -19.67 -2.87
C GLU A 150 12.19 -20.31 -2.87
N TYR A 151 11.90 -21.18 -1.90
CA TYR A 151 10.63 -21.91 -1.78
C TYR A 151 9.79 -21.52 -0.57
N ASP A 152 10.27 -20.55 0.20
CA ASP A 152 9.58 -20.12 1.41
C ASP A 152 8.37 -19.27 1.06
N ALA A 153 7.35 -19.34 1.91
CA ALA A 153 6.22 -18.43 1.83
C ALA A 153 6.70 -16.99 2.05
N TYR A 154 6.13 -16.06 1.29
CA TYR A 154 6.42 -14.64 1.42
C TYR A 154 6.15 -14.15 2.85
N ALA A 155 7.17 -13.51 3.42
CA ALA A 155 7.11 -12.79 4.67
C ALA A 155 7.33 -11.29 4.40
N PHE A 156 6.73 -10.43 5.22
CA PHE A 156 7.07 -9.02 5.20
C PHE A 156 8.55 -8.81 5.51
N PRO A 157 9.16 -7.71 5.04
CA PRO A 157 10.50 -7.32 5.47
C PRO A 157 10.59 -7.34 7.00
N ARG A 158 11.71 -7.81 7.53
CA ARG A 158 11.96 -7.74 8.96
C ARG A 158 12.02 -6.28 9.37
N ALA A 159 10.96 -5.81 10.04
CA ALA A 159 11.03 -4.61 10.83
C ALA A 159 12.13 -4.86 11.87
N GLY A 160 13.13 -3.99 11.95
CA GLY A 160 14.19 -4.09 12.97
C GLY A 160 13.63 -3.95 14.38
N ASP A 161 14.41 -3.41 15.32
CA ASP A 161 14.02 -3.32 16.73
C ASP A 161 12.91 -2.27 17.04
N LYS A 162 12.14 -1.84 16.04
CA LYS A 162 11.06 -0.87 16.21
C LYS A 162 9.82 -1.53 16.77
N LEU A 163 9.20 -0.87 17.75
CA LEU A 163 7.91 -1.27 18.29
C LEU A 163 6.82 -1.11 17.21
N SER A 164 5.98 -2.13 17.01
CA SER A 164 4.85 -2.03 16.09
C SER A 164 3.74 -1.13 16.64
N LEU A 165 3.00 -0.47 15.75
CA LEU A 165 1.81 0.30 16.12
C LEU A 165 0.75 -0.60 16.77
N ASP A 166 0.62 -1.85 16.33
CA ASP A 166 -0.32 -2.80 16.91
C ASP A 166 0.02 -3.05 18.39
N ALA A 167 1.28 -3.39 18.70
CA ALA A 167 1.74 -3.60 20.08
C ALA A 167 1.67 -2.33 20.94
N LEU A 168 1.87 -1.15 20.34
CA LEU A 168 1.76 0.12 21.03
C LEU A 168 0.30 0.47 21.39
N LEU A 169 -0.66 0.05 20.57
CA LEU A 169 -2.09 0.34 20.77
C LEU A 169 -2.78 -0.68 21.69
N GLU A 170 -2.11 -1.75 22.10
CA GLU A 170 -2.62 -2.70 23.08
C GLU A 170 -2.82 -2.03 24.46
N PRO A 171 -3.89 -2.38 25.20
CA PRO A 171 -4.16 -1.81 26.52
C PRO A 171 -3.03 -2.13 27.49
N GLY A 172 -2.50 -1.12 28.19
CA GLY A 172 -1.47 -1.28 29.22
C GLY A 172 -0.04 -0.96 28.77
N ASN A 173 0.19 -0.62 27.50
CA ASN A 173 1.49 -0.15 27.02
C ASN A 173 1.58 1.38 27.19
N SER A 174 2.35 1.87 28.18
CA SER A 174 2.26 3.26 28.67
C SER A 174 3.45 4.18 28.40
N GLU A 175 4.45 3.80 27.59
CA GLU A 175 5.77 4.46 27.67
C GLU A 175 6.23 5.28 26.44
N LEU A 176 5.35 6.11 25.90
CA LEU A 176 5.76 7.19 24.98
C LEU A 176 5.49 8.58 25.58
N THR A 177 6.18 8.89 26.67
CA THR A 177 6.18 10.23 27.27
C THR A 177 7.32 11.08 26.70
N GLY A 178 7.06 12.37 26.45
CA GLY A 178 8.12 13.36 26.14
C GLY A 178 8.93 13.08 24.87
N SER A 179 8.36 12.41 23.87
CA SER A 179 9.10 12.00 22.67
C SER A 179 9.21 13.14 21.64
N THR A 180 10.41 13.36 21.10
CA THR A 180 10.59 14.23 19.93
C THR A 180 10.12 13.52 18.65
N PRO A 181 9.80 14.25 17.56
CA PRO A 181 9.41 13.61 16.31
C PRO A 181 10.44 12.58 15.81
N GLU A 182 11.73 12.88 15.98
CA GLU A 182 12.84 12.02 15.57
C GLU A 182 12.89 10.74 16.42
N SER A 183 12.63 10.85 17.74
CA SER A 183 12.56 9.70 18.65
C SER A 183 11.39 8.77 18.31
N LEU A 184 10.25 9.33 17.88
CA LEU A 184 9.10 8.52 17.47
C LEU A 184 9.38 7.73 16.19
N VAL A 185 9.99 8.37 15.19
CA VAL A 185 10.35 7.73 13.92
C VAL A 185 11.38 6.61 14.14
N SER A 186 12.32 6.79 15.08
CA SER A 186 13.34 5.77 15.36
C SER A 186 12.80 4.59 16.16
N ARG A 187 11.87 4.80 17.09
CA ARG A 187 11.35 3.77 18.02
C ARG A 187 10.13 3.02 17.52
N VAL A 188 9.29 3.62 16.67
CA VAL A 188 7.98 3.06 16.31
C VAL A 188 7.88 2.81 14.81
N GLY A 189 7.55 1.57 14.43
CA GLY A 189 7.29 1.17 13.06
C GLY A 189 6.05 1.87 12.51
N GLY A 190 6.05 2.23 11.22
CA GLY A 190 4.89 2.88 10.60
C GLY A 190 4.65 4.35 10.98
N ILE A 191 5.46 4.95 11.84
CA ILE A 191 5.47 6.40 12.08
C ILE A 191 6.53 7.04 11.19
N GLY A 192 6.07 7.90 10.26
CA GLY A 192 6.95 8.72 9.43
C GLY A 192 7.17 10.13 10.01
N PRO A 193 8.06 10.92 9.41
CA PRO A 193 8.45 12.24 9.93
C PRO A 193 7.29 13.25 10.01
N VAL A 194 6.35 13.21 9.07
CA VAL A 194 5.23 14.17 9.06
C VAL A 194 4.20 13.74 10.10
N PHE A 195 3.88 12.44 10.16
CA PHE A 195 3.00 11.91 11.21
C PHE A 195 3.56 12.17 12.62
N ALA A 196 4.87 11.96 12.83
CA ALA A 196 5.51 12.22 14.12
C ALA A 196 5.44 13.70 14.55
N ARG A 197 5.66 14.63 13.62
CA ARG A 197 5.54 16.08 13.91
C ARG A 197 4.13 16.45 14.32
N GLU A 198 3.13 15.95 13.59
CA GLU A 198 1.72 16.21 13.89
C GLU A 198 1.32 15.65 15.27
N LEU A 199 1.77 14.43 15.60
CA LEU A 199 1.52 13.81 16.91
C LEU A 199 2.06 14.67 18.07
N VAL A 200 3.30 15.15 17.96
CA VAL A 200 3.90 16.01 18.99
C VAL A 200 3.17 17.34 19.11
N VAL A 201 2.75 17.93 18.00
CA VAL A 201 1.96 19.18 18.01
C VAL A 201 0.59 18.96 18.66
N ARG A 202 -0.11 17.88 18.34
CA ARG A 202 -1.42 17.56 18.94
C ARG A 202 -1.30 17.28 20.43
N GLN A 203 -0.34 16.45 20.83
CA GLN A 203 -0.07 16.17 22.24
C GLN A 203 0.14 17.46 23.05
N ARG A 204 0.91 18.42 22.53
CA ARG A 204 1.13 19.72 23.18
C ARG A 204 -0.15 20.55 23.31
N LYS A 205 -1.07 20.45 22.34
CA LYS A 205 -2.34 21.19 22.35
C LYS A 205 -3.40 20.55 23.25
N THR A 206 -3.49 19.22 23.26
CA THR A 206 -4.56 18.49 23.97
C THR A 206 -4.15 18.05 25.38
N GLY A 207 -2.84 17.91 25.63
CA GLY A 207 -2.30 17.34 26.87
C GLY A 207 -2.53 15.83 27.02
N ARG A 208 -3.08 15.15 26.00
CA ARG A 208 -3.39 13.71 26.06
C ARG A 208 -2.14 12.84 25.90
N PRO A 209 -2.14 11.60 26.42
CA PRO A 209 -1.10 10.63 26.14
C PRO A 209 -0.90 10.41 24.64
N LEU A 210 0.35 10.21 24.20
CA LEU A 210 0.65 10.06 22.77
C LEU A 210 -0.10 8.88 22.14
N VAL A 211 -0.28 7.79 22.87
CA VAL A 211 -1.02 6.60 22.42
C VAL A 211 -2.48 6.95 22.08
N GLU A 212 -3.10 7.84 22.85
CA GLU A 212 -4.46 8.31 22.55
C GLU A 212 -4.50 9.17 21.29
N GLU A 213 -3.51 10.04 21.09
CA GLU A 213 -3.39 10.84 19.86
C GLU A 213 -3.16 9.95 18.62
N ILE A 214 -2.32 8.93 18.74
CA ILE A 214 -2.11 7.93 17.68
C ILE A 214 -3.42 7.22 17.36
N ARG A 215 -4.15 6.74 18.38
CA ARG A 215 -5.45 6.08 18.21
C ARG A 215 -6.46 7.00 17.53
N ALA A 216 -6.53 8.26 17.97
CA ALA A 216 -7.44 9.27 17.41
C ALA A 216 -7.11 9.56 15.94
N MET A 217 -5.83 9.74 15.61
CA MET A 217 -5.42 10.01 14.22
C MET A 217 -5.64 8.81 13.30
N ILE A 218 -5.38 7.59 13.75
CA ILE A 218 -5.68 6.37 12.97
C ILE A 218 -7.19 6.25 12.78
N ALA A 219 -7.99 6.43 13.84
CA ALA A 219 -9.45 6.40 13.73
C ALA A 219 -9.97 7.45 12.76
N GLN A 220 -9.40 8.66 12.80
CA GLN A 220 -9.72 9.73 11.86
C GLN A 220 -9.35 9.32 10.43
N ALA A 221 -8.16 8.75 10.20
CA ALA A 221 -7.71 8.31 8.88
C ALA A 221 -8.60 7.19 8.30
N ARG A 222 -9.16 6.32 9.16
CA ARG A 222 -10.09 5.26 8.74
C ARG A 222 -11.52 5.75 8.55
N ALA A 223 -11.88 6.90 9.11
CA ALA A 223 -13.21 7.45 8.95
C ALA A 223 -13.45 7.86 7.48
N PRO A 224 -14.64 7.58 6.90
CA PRO A 224 -14.97 8.01 5.56
C PRO A 224 -15.01 9.55 5.52
N SER A 225 -13.90 10.15 5.08
CA SER A 225 -13.77 11.60 4.97
C SER A 225 -13.97 12.03 3.54
N ARG A 226 -14.92 12.95 3.31
CA ARG A 226 -15.03 13.69 2.04
C ARG A 226 -13.91 14.73 1.86
N ALA A 227 -13.28 15.13 2.96
CA ALA A 227 -12.07 15.95 2.90
C ALA A 227 -10.91 15.01 2.59
N ALA A 228 -10.37 15.17 1.39
CA ALA A 228 -9.14 14.49 1.02
C ALA A 228 -8.08 14.84 2.09
N TRP A 229 -7.42 13.82 2.64
CA TRP A 229 -6.26 14.00 3.54
C TRP A 229 -5.10 14.54 2.71
N VAL A 230 -5.17 15.82 2.38
CA VAL A 230 -4.33 16.42 1.36
C VAL A 230 -3.83 17.75 1.89
N TYR A 231 -2.51 17.86 2.05
CA TYR A 231 -1.81 19.15 2.09
C TYR A 231 -1.73 19.73 0.66
N THR A 232 -2.86 19.81 -0.04
CA THR A 232 -2.98 20.29 -1.43
C THR A 232 -4.45 20.29 -1.88
N GLU A 233 -4.80 21.20 -2.77
CA GLU A 233 -6.16 21.38 -3.31
C GLU A 233 -6.46 20.45 -4.51
N LEU A 234 -5.48 19.64 -4.93
CA LEU A 234 -5.59 18.76 -6.10
C LEU A 234 -5.49 17.28 -5.69
N PRO A 235 -6.29 16.37 -6.32
CA PRO A 235 -6.10 14.94 -6.17
C PRO A 235 -4.66 14.54 -6.52
N LEU A 236 -4.04 13.64 -5.75
CA LEU A 236 -2.64 13.24 -5.93
C LEU A 236 -2.34 12.77 -7.38
N GLY A 237 -3.32 12.13 -8.03
CA GLY A 237 -3.23 11.72 -9.43
C GLY A 237 -3.05 12.87 -10.42
N HIS A 238 -3.66 14.03 -10.17
CA HIS A 238 -3.45 15.22 -11.00
C HIS A 238 -2.06 15.80 -10.80
N ILE A 239 -1.54 15.83 -9.57
CA ILE A 239 -0.23 16.43 -9.26
C ILE A 239 0.90 15.64 -9.91
N LEU A 240 0.84 14.31 -9.85
CA LEU A 240 1.89 13.45 -10.39
C LEU A 240 1.87 13.39 -11.93
N ASP A 241 0.72 13.58 -12.57
CA ASP A 241 0.63 13.66 -14.03
C ASP A 241 1.29 14.95 -14.59
N TYR A 242 1.44 16.01 -13.78
CA TYR A 242 2.14 17.26 -14.13
C TYR A 242 3.65 17.27 -13.81
N ILE A 243 4.13 16.37 -12.95
CA ILE A 243 5.55 16.24 -12.64
C ILE A 243 6.16 15.24 -13.64
N ARG A 244 6.27 15.66 -14.90
CA ARG A 244 7.19 15.04 -15.86
C ARG A 244 8.46 15.89 -15.94
N PRO A 245 9.67 15.31 -15.88
CA PRO A 245 10.86 16.04 -16.26
C PRO A 245 10.82 16.31 -17.77
N SER A 246 11.10 17.55 -18.15
CA SER A 246 11.54 17.93 -19.50
C SER A 246 12.81 17.19 -19.90
#